data_AF-A0A3N5VXW1-F1
#
_entry.id   AF-A0A3N5VXW1-F1
#
_cell.length_a   1.000
_cell.length_b   1.000
_cell.length_c   1.000
_cell.angle_alpha   90.00
_cell.angle_beta   90.00
_cell.angle_gamma   90.00
#
_symmetry.space_group_name_H-M   'P 1'
#
loop_
_entity.id
_entity.type
_entity.pdbx_description
1 polymer ?
#
loop_
_entity_poly.entity_id
_entity_poly.type
_entity_poly.pdbx_seq_one_letter_code
_entity_poly.pdbx_strand_id
1 'polypeptide(L)'
;MMFQEKQRSRFRALALSAAVLSASAAAAAPVLFPGTGNYYELIGTQTTWADAVTEAAAQTYLGVGGHLATVTSDAENTFLSGTFASGEAAFFAWLGGHEPNDDGVWLWGAGPEDGIQFSQGDVPTAPFLYVNWGGIEPNDFAPGEDYLAINLGATFAGVLPGEWIDSPNPNPSDPIRGFLVEYETGTTGVEGDAGAGPSPGFLFRQASPNPVVGGSMVFELQLPGPSEVTLALYNVIGQAVVRRVFSASGGRLLQEFQVEALPPGVYYARVSWAVGDERTGLRSDVKKVTVLR
;
A
#
# COMPACT_ATOMS: atom_id res chain seq x y z
N MET A 1 -89.59 10.25 25.43
CA MET A 1 -88.86 8.96 25.49
C MET A 1 -87.65 9.11 24.57
N MET A 2 -86.60 9.80 25.02
CA MET A 2 -85.38 9.27 25.67
C MET A 2 -84.23 9.13 24.65
N PHE A 3 -83.04 9.58 25.08
CA PHE A 3 -81.71 9.49 24.46
C PHE A 3 -81.33 10.50 23.38
N GLN A 4 -80.17 11.15 23.38
CA GLN A 4 -79.08 11.42 24.35
C GLN A 4 -78.13 12.34 23.56
N GLU A 5 -77.59 13.34 24.24
CA GLU A 5 -76.63 14.32 23.74
C GLU A 5 -75.28 13.64 23.44
N LYS A 6 -74.62 13.96 22.32
CA LYS A 6 -73.25 13.49 22.07
C LYS A 6 -72.39 14.60 21.47
N GLN A 7 -71.68 15.29 22.36
CA GLN A 7 -70.58 16.19 22.03
C GLN A 7 -69.59 15.48 21.09
N ARG A 8 -69.31 16.09 19.94
CA ARG A 8 -68.17 15.70 19.10
C ARG A 8 -67.02 16.66 19.36
N SER A 9 -66.09 16.19 20.19
CA SER A 9 -64.78 16.78 20.45
C SER A 9 -63.98 16.91 19.16
N ARG A 10 -63.38 18.09 18.93
CA ARG A 10 -62.47 18.36 17.81
C ARG A 10 -61.09 17.80 18.16
N PHE A 11 -60.71 16.66 17.58
CA PHE A 11 -59.33 16.19 17.62
C PHE A 11 -58.49 16.97 16.62
N ARG A 12 -57.57 17.81 17.10
CA ARG A 12 -56.44 18.32 16.30
C ARG A 12 -55.36 17.24 16.31
N ALA A 13 -55.12 16.60 15.17
CA ALA A 13 -53.98 15.71 15.00
C ALA A 13 -52.71 16.55 14.95
N LEU A 14 -51.85 16.40 15.95
CA LEU A 14 -50.48 16.93 15.94
C LEU A 14 -49.62 15.90 15.21
N ALA A 15 -49.21 16.19 13.99
CA ALA A 15 -48.28 15.34 13.24
C ALA A 15 -46.88 15.50 13.83
N LEU A 16 -46.44 14.53 14.63
CA LEU A 16 -45.07 14.44 15.11
C LEU A 16 -44.23 13.85 13.97
N SER A 17 -43.47 14.68 13.28
CA SER A 17 -42.49 14.22 12.28
C SER A 17 -41.29 13.66 13.02
N ALA A 18 -41.16 12.33 13.05
CA ALA A 18 -39.93 11.69 13.52
C ALA A 18 -38.88 11.79 12.40
N ALA A 19 -37.91 12.68 12.57
CA ALA A 19 -36.70 12.65 11.76
C ALA A 19 -35.90 11.41 12.16
N VAL A 20 -35.89 10.39 11.29
CA VAL A 20 -34.98 9.25 11.43
C VAL A 20 -33.60 9.74 11.00
N LEU A 21 -32.78 10.12 11.97
CA LEU A 21 -31.34 10.29 11.78
C LEU A 21 -30.74 8.89 11.66
N SER A 22 -30.53 8.41 10.44
CA SER A 22 -29.67 7.27 10.19
C SER A 22 -28.24 7.68 10.55
N ALA A 23 -27.75 7.26 11.71
CA ALA A 23 -26.32 7.33 12.00
C ALA A 23 -25.63 6.33 11.07
N SER A 24 -24.95 6.85 10.04
CA SER A 24 -23.90 6.08 9.36
C SER A 24 -22.94 5.59 10.43
N ALA A 25 -22.62 4.29 10.45
CA ALA A 25 -21.43 3.84 11.16
C ALA A 25 -20.27 4.72 10.65
N ALA A 26 -19.56 5.38 11.55
CA ALA A 26 -18.36 6.10 11.15
C ALA A 26 -17.38 5.02 10.65
N ALA A 27 -17.01 5.08 9.37
CA ALA A 27 -15.90 4.30 8.86
C ALA A 27 -14.67 4.57 9.74
N ALA A 28 -13.89 3.53 10.05
CA ALA A 28 -12.65 3.74 10.77
C ALA A 28 -11.78 4.71 9.97
N ALA A 29 -11.11 5.65 10.65
CA ALA A 29 -10.22 6.57 9.96
C ALA A 29 -9.05 5.79 9.32
N PRO A 30 -8.57 6.22 8.13
CA PRO A 30 -7.34 5.68 7.55
C PRO A 30 -6.17 5.65 8.54
N VAL A 31 -5.34 4.62 8.44
CA VAL A 31 -4.22 4.33 9.36
C VAL A 31 -2.90 4.68 8.69
N LEU A 32 -2.06 5.46 9.37
CA LEU A 32 -0.73 5.84 8.90
C LEU A 32 0.23 4.65 8.95
N PHE A 33 0.94 4.39 7.85
CA PHE A 33 2.18 3.61 7.87
C PHE A 33 3.38 4.56 7.94
N PRO A 34 4.13 4.60 9.06
CA PRO A 34 5.29 5.48 9.19
C PRO A 34 6.41 5.21 8.17
N GLY A 35 6.47 3.99 7.62
CA GLY A 35 7.51 3.57 6.68
C GLY A 35 7.46 4.29 5.33
N THR A 36 6.26 4.61 4.84
CA THR A 36 6.03 5.40 3.62
C THR A 36 5.54 6.82 3.92
N GLY A 37 4.91 7.01 5.09
CA GLY A 37 4.20 8.24 5.42
C GLY A 37 2.84 8.35 4.72
N ASN A 38 2.31 7.23 4.22
CA ASN A 38 1.00 7.13 3.57
C ASN A 38 -0.05 6.59 4.53
N TYR A 39 -1.31 6.88 4.24
CA TYR A 39 -2.45 6.36 5.00
C TYR A 39 -3.15 5.28 4.21
N TYR A 40 -3.70 4.29 4.92
CA TYR A 40 -4.38 3.16 4.31
C TYR A 40 -5.74 2.92 4.97
N GLU A 41 -6.71 2.44 4.20
CA GLU A 41 -7.98 1.97 4.73
C GLU A 41 -8.44 0.71 4.00
N LEU A 42 -9.19 -0.13 4.71
CA LEU A 42 -9.88 -1.27 4.13
C LEU A 42 -11.35 -0.92 3.90
N ILE A 43 -11.79 -1.00 2.65
CA ILE A 43 -13.22 -0.93 2.31
C ILE A 43 -13.74 -2.36 2.16
N GLY A 44 -14.54 -2.81 3.14
CA GLY A 44 -15.08 -4.17 3.24
C GLY A 44 -16.32 -4.41 2.39
N THR A 45 -16.28 -4.05 1.11
CA THR A 45 -17.35 -4.31 0.14
C THR A 45 -16.80 -5.18 -0.98
N GLN A 46 -17.44 -6.33 -1.20
CA GLN A 46 -17.13 -7.16 -2.36
C GLN A 46 -17.52 -6.45 -3.66
N THR A 47 -16.56 -6.30 -4.56
CA THR A 47 -16.72 -5.59 -5.83
C THR A 47 -15.73 -6.14 -6.86
N THR A 48 -15.90 -5.77 -8.13
CA THR A 48 -14.92 -6.07 -9.19
C THR A 48 -13.64 -5.28 -8.98
N TRP A 49 -12.52 -5.73 -9.54
CA TRP A 49 -11.26 -4.97 -9.41
C TRP A 49 -11.38 -3.57 -10.07
N ALA A 50 -12.03 -3.49 -11.25
CA ALA A 50 -12.22 -2.23 -11.95
C ALA A 50 -13.12 -1.24 -11.18
N ASP A 51 -14.18 -1.74 -10.54
CA ASP A 51 -15.02 -0.92 -9.66
C ASP A 51 -14.25 -0.49 -8.41
N ALA A 52 -13.41 -1.37 -7.83
CA ALA A 52 -12.54 -1.04 -6.70
C ALA A 52 -11.54 0.09 -7.04
N VAL A 53 -10.92 0.06 -8.23
CA VAL A 53 -10.08 1.17 -8.73
C VAL A 53 -10.86 2.48 -8.77
N THR A 54 -12.07 2.44 -9.31
CA THR A 54 -12.93 3.63 -9.43
C THR A 54 -13.37 4.15 -8.05
N GLU A 55 -13.75 3.26 -7.15
CA GLU A 55 -14.21 3.60 -5.81
C GLU A 55 -13.06 4.14 -4.94
N ALA A 56 -11.88 3.55 -5.02
CA ALA A 56 -10.67 4.03 -4.35
C ALA A 56 -10.27 5.43 -4.83
N ALA A 57 -10.32 5.68 -6.15
CA ALA A 57 -10.05 6.99 -6.75
C ALA A 57 -11.07 8.07 -6.35
N ALA A 58 -12.26 7.68 -5.93
CA ALA A 58 -13.29 8.60 -5.43
C ALA A 58 -13.10 8.95 -3.95
N GLN A 59 -12.27 8.23 -3.21
CA GLN A 59 -12.00 8.54 -1.81
C GLN A 59 -11.05 9.72 -1.66
N THR A 60 -11.16 10.41 -0.53
CA THR A 60 -10.25 11.49 -0.16
C THR A 60 -9.97 11.47 1.33
N TYR A 61 -8.70 11.62 1.70
CA TYR A 61 -8.28 11.76 3.09
C TYR A 61 -7.24 12.87 3.22
N LEU A 62 -7.43 13.77 4.19
CA LEU A 62 -6.57 14.95 4.40
C LEU A 62 -6.34 15.82 3.14
N GLY A 63 -7.29 15.82 2.21
CA GLY A 63 -7.20 16.56 0.95
C GLY A 63 -6.40 15.85 -0.15
N VAL A 64 -5.96 14.61 0.09
CA VAL A 64 -5.30 13.73 -0.90
C VAL A 64 -6.32 12.71 -1.42
N GLY A 65 -6.32 12.48 -2.74
CA GLY A 65 -7.15 11.45 -3.37
C GLY A 65 -6.59 10.05 -3.11
N GLY A 66 -7.48 9.08 -2.96
CA GLY A 66 -7.12 7.68 -2.78
C GLY A 66 -6.81 6.97 -4.11
N HIS A 67 -6.21 5.79 -4.01
CA HIS A 67 -6.11 4.80 -5.09
C HIS A 67 -6.00 3.40 -4.48
N LEU A 68 -6.17 2.33 -5.27
CA LEU A 68 -5.88 1.00 -4.74
C LEU A 68 -4.42 0.92 -4.28
N ALA A 69 -4.23 0.32 -3.10
CA ALA A 69 -2.93 0.25 -2.47
C ALA A 69 -1.93 -0.49 -3.34
N THR A 70 -0.73 0.07 -3.42
CA THR A 70 0.44 -0.55 -4.04
C THR A 70 1.35 -1.06 -2.94
N VAL A 71 2.09 -2.14 -3.19
CA VAL A 71 2.93 -2.76 -2.16
C VAL A 71 4.35 -2.92 -2.67
N THR A 72 5.21 -2.01 -2.23
CA THR A 72 6.55 -1.80 -2.76
C THR A 72 7.64 -2.37 -1.85
N SER A 73 7.26 -2.88 -0.67
CA SER A 73 8.19 -3.44 0.32
C SER A 73 7.53 -4.46 1.26
N ASP A 74 8.39 -5.29 1.86
CA ASP A 74 7.99 -6.26 2.90
C ASP A 74 7.37 -5.62 4.14
N ALA A 75 7.92 -4.48 4.56
CA ALA A 75 7.43 -3.75 5.73
C ALA A 75 6.02 -3.19 5.50
N GLU A 76 5.75 -2.69 4.29
CA GLU A 76 4.42 -2.24 3.88
C GLU A 76 3.43 -3.40 3.85
N ASN A 77 3.79 -4.52 3.23
CA ASN A 77 2.94 -5.72 3.20
C ASN A 77 2.60 -6.25 4.61
N THR A 78 3.60 -6.29 5.49
CA THR A 78 3.45 -6.69 6.89
C THR A 78 2.53 -5.71 7.64
N PHE A 79 2.69 -4.41 7.41
CA PHE A 79 1.80 -3.40 7.99
C PHE A 79 0.35 -3.61 7.55
N LEU A 80 0.09 -3.80 6.24
CA LEU A 80 -1.26 -3.99 5.72
C LEU A 80 -1.93 -5.24 6.29
N SER A 81 -1.26 -6.39 6.20
CA SER A 81 -1.79 -7.66 6.68
C SER A 81 -2.01 -7.71 8.19
N GLY A 82 -1.12 -7.08 8.98
CA GLY A 82 -1.28 -6.99 10.43
C GLY A 82 -2.35 -5.99 10.88
N THR A 83 -2.43 -4.83 10.23
CA THR A 83 -3.36 -3.74 10.59
C THR A 83 -4.80 -4.08 10.20
N PHE A 84 -4.99 -4.67 9.03
CA PHE A 84 -6.30 -4.95 8.44
C PHE A 84 -6.69 -6.43 8.53
N ALA A 85 -6.06 -7.19 9.42
CA ALA A 85 -6.43 -8.58 9.70
C ALA A 85 -7.92 -8.68 10.07
N SER A 86 -8.69 -9.41 9.26
CA SER A 86 -10.14 -9.57 9.43
C SER A 86 -10.52 -10.48 10.61
N GLY A 87 -9.65 -11.42 10.97
CA GLY A 87 -9.96 -12.53 11.88
C GLY A 87 -10.90 -13.59 11.27
N GLU A 88 -11.29 -13.45 9.99
CA GLU A 88 -12.09 -14.44 9.27
C GLU A 88 -11.21 -15.59 8.74
N ALA A 89 -11.83 -16.75 8.48
CA ALA A 89 -11.12 -17.90 7.94
C ALA A 89 -10.58 -17.66 6.52
N ALA A 90 -11.29 -16.87 5.72
CA ALA A 90 -10.88 -16.46 4.38
C ALA A 90 -11.42 -15.05 4.12
N PHE A 91 -10.51 -14.10 3.90
CA PHE A 91 -10.84 -12.73 3.53
C PHE A 91 -9.71 -12.22 2.67
N PHE A 92 -10.00 -11.87 1.42
CA PHE A 92 -9.06 -11.27 0.51
C PHE A 92 -9.50 -9.85 0.17
N ALA A 93 -8.54 -8.98 -0.06
CA ALA A 93 -8.78 -7.61 -0.48
C ALA A 93 -8.00 -7.30 -1.76
N TRP A 94 -8.62 -6.59 -2.69
CA TRP A 94 -7.91 -6.10 -3.87
C TRP A 94 -6.76 -5.15 -3.51
N LEU A 95 -5.66 -5.32 -4.24
CA LEU A 95 -4.55 -4.38 -4.36
C LEU A 95 -4.55 -3.80 -5.78
N GLY A 96 -3.69 -2.81 -6.03
CA GLY A 96 -3.60 -2.14 -7.33
C GLY A 96 -2.93 -2.94 -8.45
N GLY A 97 -2.56 -4.20 -8.23
CA GLY A 97 -1.82 -5.00 -9.23
C GLY A 97 -2.75 -5.67 -10.25
N HIS A 98 -2.32 -5.74 -11.51
CA HIS A 98 -3.02 -6.46 -12.57
C HIS A 98 -2.10 -7.01 -13.67
N GLU A 99 -2.57 -7.99 -14.44
CA GLU A 99 -1.90 -8.57 -15.61
C GLU A 99 -2.74 -8.31 -16.88
N PRO A 100 -2.44 -7.27 -17.69
CA PRO A 100 -3.33 -6.88 -18.79
C PRO A 100 -3.25 -7.73 -20.07
N ASN A 101 -2.24 -8.61 -20.21
CA ASN A 101 -1.90 -9.24 -21.50
C ASN A 101 -1.71 -10.76 -21.45
N ASP A 102 -1.96 -11.42 -20.32
CA ASP A 102 -1.76 -12.87 -20.13
C ASP A 102 -0.35 -13.35 -20.53
N ASP A 103 0.68 -12.54 -20.26
CA ASP A 103 2.09 -12.78 -20.63
C ASP A 103 3.03 -12.87 -19.40
N GLY A 104 2.45 -12.96 -18.21
CA GLY A 104 3.08 -12.96 -16.90
C GLY A 104 3.59 -11.59 -16.46
N VAL A 105 3.31 -10.50 -17.18
CA VAL A 105 3.76 -9.14 -16.83
C VAL A 105 2.74 -8.46 -15.91
N TRP A 106 3.06 -8.45 -14.61
CA TRP A 106 2.22 -7.79 -13.60
C TRP A 106 2.63 -6.34 -13.41
N LEU A 107 1.66 -5.45 -13.57
CA LEU A 107 1.81 -4.00 -13.45
C LEU A 107 0.99 -3.48 -12.26
N TRP A 108 1.47 -2.42 -11.62
CA TRP A 108 0.59 -1.57 -10.82
C TRP A 108 -0.32 -0.80 -11.78
N GLY A 109 -1.62 -0.81 -11.52
CA GLY A 109 -2.66 -0.12 -12.30
C GLY A 109 -3.29 1.06 -11.55
N ALA A 110 -2.61 1.57 -10.51
CA ALA A 110 -3.11 2.59 -9.60
C ALA A 110 -1.97 3.37 -8.95
N GLY A 111 -2.28 4.58 -8.47
CA GLY A 111 -1.35 5.42 -7.72
C GLY A 111 -0.18 5.98 -8.54
N PRO A 112 0.83 6.56 -7.88
CA PRO A 112 2.07 7.00 -8.54
C PRO A 112 2.85 5.89 -9.24
N GLU A 113 2.57 4.64 -8.87
CA GLU A 113 3.15 3.43 -9.44
C GLU A 113 2.45 2.94 -10.72
N ASP A 114 1.38 3.60 -11.18
CA ASP A 114 0.64 3.18 -12.37
C ASP A 114 1.55 2.93 -13.59
N GLY A 115 1.38 1.77 -14.22
CA GLY A 115 2.16 1.27 -15.36
C GLY A 115 3.54 0.71 -15.02
N ILE A 116 3.94 0.66 -13.75
CA ILE A 116 5.22 0.08 -13.34
C ILE A 116 5.09 -1.44 -13.21
N GLN A 117 5.95 -2.18 -13.94
CA GLN A 117 6.08 -3.61 -13.73
C GLN A 117 6.68 -3.89 -12.34
N PHE A 118 6.01 -4.75 -11.56
CA PHE A 118 6.51 -5.21 -10.28
C PHE A 118 6.80 -6.72 -10.26
N SER A 119 6.16 -7.51 -11.14
CA SER A 119 6.43 -8.95 -11.27
C SER A 119 6.54 -9.42 -12.73
N GLN A 120 7.33 -10.47 -12.93
CA GLN A 120 7.31 -11.34 -14.10
C GLN A 120 7.01 -12.76 -13.61
N GLY A 121 5.76 -13.22 -13.72
CA GLY A 121 5.27 -14.39 -12.99
C GLY A 121 5.44 -14.21 -11.48
N ASP A 122 6.09 -15.16 -10.81
CA ASP A 122 6.43 -15.09 -9.38
C ASP A 122 7.74 -14.33 -9.07
N VAL A 123 8.43 -13.82 -10.10
CA VAL A 123 9.74 -13.17 -9.95
C VAL A 123 9.58 -11.65 -9.82
N PRO A 124 10.08 -11.03 -8.73
CA PRO A 124 9.99 -9.59 -8.57
C PRO A 124 10.91 -8.85 -9.56
N THR A 125 10.47 -7.68 -10.01
CA THR A 125 11.23 -6.84 -10.95
C THR A 125 11.65 -5.51 -10.30
N ALA A 126 12.60 -4.82 -10.93
CA ALA A 126 13.00 -3.48 -10.50
C ALA A 126 11.86 -2.48 -10.77
N PRO A 127 11.69 -1.43 -9.93
CA PRO A 127 12.63 -0.97 -8.91
C PRO A 127 12.43 -1.58 -7.51
N PHE A 128 11.27 -2.20 -7.26
CA PHE A 128 10.87 -2.65 -5.92
C PHE A 128 11.60 -3.91 -5.48
N LEU A 129 11.78 -4.86 -6.40
CA LEU A 129 12.37 -6.17 -6.13
C LEU A 129 11.67 -6.88 -4.95
N TYR A 130 10.36 -6.69 -4.86
CA TYR A 130 9.49 -7.26 -3.84
C TYR A 130 8.21 -7.79 -4.48
N VAL A 131 7.88 -9.03 -4.12
CA VAL A 131 6.58 -9.66 -4.34
C VAL A 131 6.29 -10.58 -3.16
N ASN A 132 5.01 -10.88 -2.90
CA ASN A 132 4.61 -11.79 -1.84
C ASN A 132 3.54 -12.78 -2.29
N TRP A 133 3.67 -13.32 -3.50
CA TRP A 133 2.82 -14.39 -4.01
C TRP A 133 2.81 -15.59 -3.05
N GLY A 134 1.61 -16.13 -2.78
CA GLY A 134 1.44 -17.29 -1.91
C GLY A 134 1.51 -18.61 -2.69
N GLY A 135 1.86 -19.71 -2.02
CA GLY A 135 1.72 -21.05 -2.60
C GLY A 135 2.34 -21.23 -4.00
N ILE A 136 1.48 -21.34 -5.02
CA ILE A 136 1.84 -21.55 -6.42
C ILE A 136 1.53 -20.34 -7.32
N GLU A 137 1.15 -19.20 -6.71
CA GLU A 137 0.71 -18.00 -7.42
C GLU A 137 1.89 -17.21 -8.03
N PRO A 138 1.65 -16.39 -9.07
CA PRO A 138 0.42 -16.34 -9.85
C PRO A 138 0.32 -17.58 -10.76
N ASN A 139 -0.87 -18.20 -10.84
CA ASN A 139 -1.03 -19.51 -11.46
C ASN A 139 -1.99 -19.55 -12.66
N ASP A 140 -2.76 -18.49 -12.91
CA ASP A 140 -3.81 -18.40 -13.94
C ASP A 140 -4.66 -19.69 -14.03
N PHE A 141 -5.10 -20.17 -12.88
CA PHE A 141 -5.87 -21.41 -12.73
C PHE A 141 -7.26 -21.31 -13.37
N ALA A 142 -7.90 -20.15 -13.25
CA ALA A 142 -9.18 -19.85 -13.87
C ALA A 142 -9.03 -18.77 -14.95
N PRO A 143 -9.82 -18.82 -16.05
CA PRO A 143 -9.72 -17.79 -17.09
C PRO A 143 -9.95 -16.37 -16.56
N GLY A 144 -8.96 -15.50 -16.79
CA GLY A 144 -9.00 -14.07 -16.45
C GLY A 144 -8.59 -13.77 -15.01
N GLU A 145 -7.68 -14.57 -14.44
CA GLU A 145 -7.06 -14.32 -13.14
C GLU A 145 -6.01 -13.20 -13.24
N ASP A 146 -6.50 -12.00 -13.56
CA ASP A 146 -5.65 -10.88 -13.97
C ASP A 146 -5.51 -9.81 -12.88
N TYR A 147 -5.99 -10.07 -11.66
CA TYR A 147 -6.10 -9.07 -10.61
C TYR A 147 -5.50 -9.54 -9.29
N LEU A 148 -4.69 -8.67 -8.67
CA LEU A 148 -3.95 -8.97 -7.45
C LEU A 148 -4.83 -8.79 -6.19
N ALA A 149 -4.90 -9.81 -5.34
CA ALA A 149 -5.52 -9.72 -4.02
C ALA A 149 -4.57 -10.18 -2.91
N ILE A 150 -4.65 -9.53 -1.75
CA ILE A 150 -3.92 -9.91 -0.52
C ILE A 150 -4.82 -10.67 0.44
N ASN A 151 -4.31 -11.75 1.05
CA ASN A 151 -5.01 -12.45 2.13
C ASN A 151 -4.95 -11.67 3.44
N LEU A 152 -6.09 -11.18 3.93
CA LEU A 152 -6.27 -10.55 5.25
C LEU A 152 -7.02 -11.47 6.24
N GLY A 153 -7.30 -12.71 5.87
CA GLY A 153 -7.89 -13.75 6.72
C GLY A 153 -6.85 -14.64 7.37
N ALA A 154 -7.28 -15.84 7.76
CA ALA A 154 -6.38 -16.93 8.13
C ALA A 154 -5.77 -17.62 6.90
N THR A 155 -4.91 -18.61 7.11
CA THR A 155 -4.40 -19.45 6.01
C THR A 155 -5.54 -20.14 5.27
N PHE A 156 -5.62 -19.91 3.96
CA PHE A 156 -6.66 -20.46 3.10
C PHE A 156 -6.02 -21.02 1.82
N ALA A 157 -6.36 -22.26 1.44
CA ALA A 157 -5.83 -22.92 0.24
C ALA A 157 -4.28 -22.95 0.12
N GLY A 158 -3.55 -22.85 1.23
CA GLY A 158 -2.08 -22.80 1.23
C GLY A 158 -1.48 -21.39 1.15
N VAL A 159 -2.32 -20.36 1.05
CA VAL A 159 -1.96 -18.94 1.07
C VAL A 159 -2.01 -18.43 2.51
N LEU A 160 -0.89 -17.96 3.03
CA LEU A 160 -0.74 -17.41 4.38
C LEU A 160 -1.29 -15.98 4.48
N PRO A 161 -1.57 -15.48 5.69
CA PRO A 161 -1.91 -14.06 5.88
C PRO A 161 -0.82 -13.15 5.30
N GLY A 162 -1.23 -12.16 4.51
CA GLY A 162 -0.36 -11.22 3.81
C GLY A 162 0.19 -11.70 2.47
N GLU A 163 0.04 -12.99 2.13
CA GLU A 163 0.40 -13.49 0.81
C GLU A 163 -0.65 -13.11 -0.25
N TRP A 164 -0.19 -13.06 -1.50
CA TRP A 164 -0.97 -12.60 -2.63
C TRP A 164 -1.45 -13.74 -3.51
N ILE A 165 -2.58 -13.51 -4.15
CA ILE A 165 -3.15 -14.36 -5.20
C ILE A 165 -3.46 -13.51 -6.42
N ASP A 166 -3.43 -14.13 -7.58
CA ASP A 166 -4.14 -13.69 -8.76
C ASP A 166 -5.58 -14.20 -8.69
N SER A 167 -6.53 -13.42 -9.23
CA SER A 167 -7.94 -13.77 -9.11
C SER A 167 -8.78 -13.12 -10.20
N PRO A 168 -9.89 -13.74 -10.65
CA PRO A 168 -10.78 -13.12 -11.61
C PRO A 168 -11.77 -12.20 -10.89
N ASN A 169 -12.64 -11.54 -11.64
CA ASN A 169 -13.73 -10.79 -11.01
C ASN A 169 -14.59 -11.72 -10.13
N PRO A 170 -14.93 -11.31 -8.90
CA PRO A 170 -15.40 -12.24 -7.89
C PRO A 170 -16.89 -12.53 -8.09
N ASN A 171 -17.27 -13.79 -7.91
CA ASN A 171 -18.66 -14.19 -7.73
C ASN A 171 -19.07 -14.06 -6.24
N PRO A 172 -20.36 -14.02 -5.89
CA PRO A 172 -20.81 -13.79 -4.50
C PRO A 172 -20.33 -14.78 -3.44
N SER A 173 -19.77 -15.94 -3.83
CA SER A 173 -19.18 -16.92 -2.90
C SER A 173 -17.67 -16.83 -2.77
N ASP A 174 -16.99 -16.02 -3.60
CA ASP A 174 -15.54 -15.86 -3.53
C ASP A 174 -15.10 -15.14 -2.25
N PRO A 175 -13.88 -15.41 -1.75
CA PRO A 175 -13.42 -14.85 -0.49
C PRO A 175 -12.87 -13.42 -0.64
N ILE A 176 -12.92 -12.81 -1.82
CA ILE A 176 -12.57 -11.41 -2.04
C ILE A 176 -13.70 -10.51 -1.56
N ARG A 177 -13.47 -9.82 -0.45
CA ARG A 177 -14.52 -9.16 0.35
C ARG A 177 -14.28 -7.67 0.54
N GLY A 178 -13.25 -7.13 -0.08
CA GLY A 178 -12.92 -5.72 0.02
C GLY A 178 -11.76 -5.32 -0.86
N PHE A 179 -11.25 -4.13 -0.60
CA PHE A 179 -10.07 -3.57 -1.25
C PHE A 179 -9.37 -2.59 -0.32
N LEU A 180 -8.05 -2.48 -0.48
CA LEU A 180 -7.24 -1.54 0.29
C LEU A 180 -7.04 -0.26 -0.51
N VAL A 181 -7.31 0.88 0.11
CA VAL A 181 -7.06 2.21 -0.45
C VAL A 181 -5.81 2.79 0.20
N GLU A 182 -4.93 3.39 -0.60
CA GLU A 182 -3.74 4.13 -0.18
C GLU A 182 -3.92 5.62 -0.49
N TYR A 183 -3.42 6.47 0.42
CA TYR A 183 -3.39 7.92 0.30
C TYR A 183 -1.96 8.44 0.41
N GLU A 184 -1.45 8.97 -0.69
CA GLU A 184 -0.09 9.50 -0.85
C GLU A 184 0.10 10.85 -0.17
N THR A 185 0.14 10.86 1.15
CA THR A 185 0.41 12.11 1.87
C THR A 185 1.86 12.50 1.77
N GLY A 186 2.82 11.57 1.67
CA GLY A 186 4.26 11.85 1.59
C GLY A 186 4.82 12.71 2.74
N THR A 187 3.97 13.12 3.68
CA THR A 187 4.20 14.09 4.75
C THR A 187 3.88 13.44 6.09
N THR A 188 4.85 12.72 6.64
CA THR A 188 5.56 13.14 7.86
C THR A 188 6.42 11.97 8.33
N GLY A 189 7.74 12.14 8.19
CA GLY A 189 8.65 11.51 9.12
C GLY A 189 8.36 12.07 10.50
N VAL A 190 7.80 11.25 11.37
CA VAL A 190 7.97 11.43 12.80
C VAL A 190 8.80 10.25 13.27
N GLU A 191 9.91 10.56 13.93
CA GLU A 191 10.79 9.62 14.59
C GLU A 191 9.99 8.52 15.29
N GLY A 192 10.17 7.27 14.84
CA GLY A 192 9.66 6.13 15.59
C GLY A 192 9.35 4.94 14.69
N ASP A 193 10.37 4.35 14.07
CA ASP A 193 10.31 2.91 13.85
C ASP A 193 11.66 2.29 14.22
N ALA A 194 11.73 1.90 15.49
CA ALA A 194 12.71 0.97 15.98
C ALA A 194 12.06 -0.42 15.91
N GLY A 195 12.31 -1.14 14.81
CA GLY A 195 11.95 -2.56 14.61
C GLY A 195 10.61 -2.75 13.89
N ALA A 196 10.49 -3.54 12.82
CA ALA A 196 11.27 -4.70 12.41
C ALA A 196 11.20 -4.92 10.88
N GLY A 197 12.37 -5.18 10.28
CA GLY A 197 12.67 -5.62 8.90
C GLY A 197 14.18 -5.97 8.85
N PRO A 198 14.66 -6.89 7.98
CA PRO A 198 15.48 -8.03 8.37
C PRO A 198 16.90 -7.63 8.82
N SER A 199 17.07 -7.26 10.09
CA SER A 199 18.19 -7.56 10.99
C SER A 199 18.24 -6.54 12.14
N PRO A 200 18.57 -6.96 13.37
CA PRO A 200 18.95 -6.03 14.42
C PRO A 200 20.06 -5.09 13.92
N GLY A 201 19.80 -3.79 13.88
CA GLY A 201 20.82 -2.77 13.57
C GLY A 201 20.89 -2.28 12.12
N PHE A 202 19.97 -2.64 11.23
CA PHE A 202 19.78 -1.91 9.97
C PHE A 202 18.58 -0.96 10.05
N LEU A 203 18.73 0.28 9.56
CA LEU A 203 17.63 1.23 9.33
C LEU A 203 17.90 2.01 8.04
N PHE A 204 16.84 2.32 7.30
CA PHE A 204 16.86 3.27 6.19
C PHE A 204 15.66 4.21 6.34
N ARG A 205 15.91 5.46 6.71
CA ARG A 205 14.83 6.43 6.96
C ARG A 205 14.38 7.07 5.65
N GLN A 206 13.13 7.52 5.66
CA GLN A 206 12.57 8.36 4.62
C GLN A 206 13.47 9.58 4.34
N ALA A 207 13.57 9.98 3.06
CA ALA A 207 14.33 11.15 2.66
C ALA A 207 13.77 12.41 3.35
N SER A 208 14.67 13.34 3.70
CA SER A 208 14.29 14.65 4.20
C SER A 208 15.01 15.77 3.43
N PRO A 209 14.30 16.79 2.91
CA PRO A 209 12.84 16.88 2.86
C PRO A 209 12.24 15.85 1.89
N ASN A 210 11.00 15.42 2.15
CA ASN A 210 10.14 14.73 1.20
C ASN A 210 8.71 15.27 1.36
N PRO A 211 8.09 15.85 0.31
CA PRO A 211 8.65 16.08 -1.01
C PRO A 211 9.91 16.97 -1.02
N VAL A 212 10.83 16.70 -1.94
CA VAL A 212 12.07 17.46 -2.11
C VAL A 212 11.75 18.81 -2.74
N VAL A 213 12.08 19.89 -2.02
CA VAL A 213 11.97 21.27 -2.48
C VAL A 213 13.33 21.93 -2.29
N GLY A 214 13.95 22.43 -3.35
CA GLY A 214 15.24 23.11 -3.26
C GLY A 214 16.48 22.26 -3.61
N GLY A 215 16.26 21.15 -4.33
CA GLY A 215 17.34 20.52 -5.10
C GLY A 215 18.10 19.40 -4.39
N SER A 216 18.12 19.34 -3.06
CA SER A 216 18.77 18.24 -2.34
C SER A 216 17.88 17.56 -1.31
N MET A 217 18.21 16.29 -1.05
CA MET A 217 17.59 15.48 0.00
C MET A 217 18.65 14.65 0.73
N VAL A 218 18.35 14.27 1.96
CA VAL A 218 19.23 13.45 2.79
C VAL A 218 18.52 12.16 3.19
N PHE A 219 19.22 11.04 3.00
CA PHE A 219 18.88 9.76 3.61
C PHE A 219 19.69 9.52 4.87
N GLU A 220 19.02 9.03 5.91
CA GLU A 220 19.69 8.46 7.07
C GLU A 220 19.68 6.93 6.99
N LEU A 221 20.86 6.33 7.11
CA LEU A 221 21.04 4.89 7.18
C LEU A 221 21.68 4.51 8.52
N GLN A 222 21.30 3.38 9.08
CA GLN A 222 22.02 2.70 10.15
C GLN A 222 22.44 1.34 9.60
N LEU A 223 23.73 1.02 9.67
CA LEU A 223 24.25 -0.28 9.23
C LEU A 223 24.74 -1.11 10.42
N PRO A 224 24.56 -2.45 10.39
CA PRO A 224 24.93 -3.32 11.51
C PRO A 224 26.45 -3.52 11.66
N GLY A 225 27.23 -3.18 10.63
CA GLY A 225 28.69 -3.32 10.62
C GLY A 225 29.30 -2.91 9.27
N PRO A 226 30.59 -3.17 9.06
CA PRO A 226 31.27 -2.85 7.81
C PRO A 226 30.56 -3.47 6.60
N SER A 227 30.18 -2.63 5.64
CA SER A 227 29.36 -3.04 4.49
C SER A 227 29.77 -2.30 3.22
N GLU A 228 29.62 -2.96 2.07
CA GLU A 228 29.54 -2.30 0.76
C GLU A 228 28.08 -1.94 0.49
N VAL A 229 27.81 -0.68 0.18
CA VAL A 229 26.45 -0.13 0.02
C VAL A 229 26.27 0.38 -1.41
N THR A 230 25.17 -0.02 -2.04
CA THR A 230 24.63 0.63 -3.23
C THR A 230 23.40 1.42 -2.82
N LEU A 231 23.37 2.72 -3.11
CA LEU A 231 22.18 3.56 -2.97
C LEU A 231 21.85 4.15 -4.34
N ALA A 232 20.67 3.86 -4.85
CA ALA A 232 20.24 4.25 -6.19
C ALA A 232 18.84 4.85 -6.18
N LEU A 233 18.62 5.84 -7.06
CA LEU A 233 17.29 6.37 -7.36
C LEU A 233 16.84 5.79 -8.69
N TYR A 234 15.63 5.26 -8.72
CA TYR A 234 14.95 4.76 -9.90
C TYR A 234 13.80 5.68 -10.25
N ASN A 235 13.59 5.96 -11.53
CA ASN A 235 12.34 6.59 -11.99
C ASN A 235 11.20 5.55 -11.97
N VAL A 236 9.97 6.01 -12.25
CA VAL A 236 8.79 5.15 -12.27
C VAL A 236 8.95 3.95 -13.21
N ILE A 237 9.54 4.12 -14.39
CA ILE A 237 9.76 2.99 -15.33
C ILE A 237 10.94 2.06 -14.95
N GLY A 238 11.39 2.07 -13.69
CA GLY A 238 12.41 1.15 -13.16
C GLY A 238 13.83 1.43 -13.65
N GLN A 239 14.11 2.58 -14.28
CA GLN A 239 15.45 2.94 -14.71
C GLN A 239 16.20 3.65 -13.59
N ALA A 240 17.42 3.19 -13.28
CA ALA A 240 18.30 3.88 -12.34
C ALA A 240 18.77 5.22 -12.92
N VAL A 241 18.31 6.32 -12.34
CA VAL A 241 18.68 7.70 -12.73
C VAL A 241 19.86 8.25 -11.92
N VAL A 242 20.08 7.72 -10.71
CA VAL A 242 21.26 8.00 -9.89
C VAL A 242 21.72 6.69 -9.25
N ARG A 243 23.03 6.44 -9.20
CA ARG A 243 23.59 5.28 -8.50
C ARG A 243 24.89 5.67 -7.79
N ARG A 244 24.99 5.35 -6.51
CA ARG A 244 26.21 5.51 -5.69
C ARG A 244 26.58 4.18 -5.08
N VAL A 245 27.88 3.86 -5.11
CA VAL A 245 28.46 2.69 -4.44
C VAL A 245 29.55 3.19 -3.51
N PHE A 246 29.52 2.77 -2.25
CA PHE A 246 30.51 3.17 -1.25
C PHE A 246 30.66 2.11 -0.15
N SER A 247 31.83 2.07 0.47
CA SER A 247 32.08 1.26 1.67
C SER A 247 31.81 2.10 2.92
N ALA A 248 31.22 1.48 3.94
CA ALA A 248 31.00 2.09 5.25
C ALA A 248 31.42 1.14 6.36
N SER A 249 31.89 1.69 7.49
CA SER A 249 32.34 0.89 8.65
C SER A 249 31.21 0.31 9.52
N GLY A 250 29.95 0.60 9.18
CA GLY A 250 28.80 0.39 10.07
C GLY A 250 28.42 1.67 10.84
N GLY A 251 27.29 1.64 11.53
CA GLY A 251 26.79 2.80 12.29
C GLY A 251 25.86 3.71 11.49
N ARG A 252 25.54 4.87 12.08
CA ARG A 252 24.68 5.90 11.49
C ARG A 252 25.43 6.66 10.39
N LEU A 253 24.78 6.85 9.25
CA LEU A 253 25.31 7.51 8.05
C LEU A 253 24.25 8.44 7.47
N LEU A 254 24.67 9.63 7.07
CA LEU A 254 23.85 10.55 6.29
C LEU A 254 24.36 10.58 4.85
N GLN A 255 23.45 10.44 3.89
CA GLN A 255 23.76 10.46 2.46
C GLN A 255 22.94 11.54 1.77
N GLU A 256 23.61 12.61 1.33
CA GLU A 256 22.98 13.70 0.58
C GLU A 256 22.94 13.39 -0.92
N PHE A 257 21.78 13.59 -1.53
CA PHE A 257 21.52 13.47 -2.96
C PHE A 257 21.15 14.83 -3.53
N GLN A 258 21.88 15.23 -4.56
CA GLN A 258 21.54 16.35 -5.43
C GLN A 258 20.59 15.84 -6.51
N VAL A 259 19.40 16.41 -6.61
CA VAL A 259 18.30 16.02 -7.50
C VAL A 259 17.82 17.16 -8.37
N GLU A 260 18.54 18.28 -8.45
CA GLU A 260 18.20 19.44 -9.30
C GLU A 260 18.08 19.07 -10.78
N ALA A 261 18.89 18.11 -11.22
CA ALA A 261 18.89 17.62 -12.60
C ALA A 261 17.72 16.66 -12.89
N LEU A 262 17.04 16.15 -11.86
CA LEU A 262 15.91 15.24 -12.03
C LEU A 262 14.64 16.04 -12.40
N PRO A 263 13.84 15.58 -13.37
CA PRO A 263 12.51 16.11 -13.59
C PRO A 263 11.63 16.00 -12.32
N PRO A 264 10.64 16.89 -12.11
CA PRO A 264 9.63 16.68 -11.08
C PRO A 264 8.93 15.34 -11.29
N GLY A 265 8.63 14.65 -10.19
CA GLY A 265 7.98 13.35 -10.24
C GLY A 265 8.33 12.47 -9.05
N VAL A 266 7.84 11.24 -9.10
CA VAL A 266 8.09 10.20 -8.11
C VAL A 266 9.30 9.37 -8.52
N TYR A 267 10.12 9.04 -7.53
CA TYR A 267 11.32 8.22 -7.64
C TYR A 267 11.35 7.21 -6.50
N TYR A 268 12.06 6.11 -6.70
CA TYR A 268 12.26 5.08 -5.70
C TYR A 268 13.74 5.00 -5.33
N ALA A 269 14.04 5.32 -4.08
CA ALA A 269 15.36 5.18 -3.53
C ALA A 269 15.53 3.78 -2.97
N ARG A 270 16.39 2.98 -3.59
CA ARG A 270 16.74 1.65 -3.12
C ARG A 270 18.13 1.66 -2.52
N VAL A 271 18.23 1.23 -1.28
CA VAL A 271 19.50 0.84 -0.68
C VAL A 271 19.68 -0.66 -0.80
N SER A 272 20.90 -1.10 -1.10
CA SER A 272 21.31 -2.50 -1.00
C SER A 272 22.67 -2.59 -0.35
N TRP A 273 22.88 -3.58 0.51
CA TRP A 273 24.16 -3.75 1.19
C TRP A 273 24.52 -5.22 1.44
N ALA A 274 25.82 -5.47 1.57
CA ALA A 274 26.39 -6.75 1.97
C ALA A 274 27.40 -6.53 3.11
N VAL A 275 27.42 -7.45 4.09
CA VAL A 275 28.33 -7.39 5.24
C VAL A 275 29.64 -8.13 4.88
N GLY A 276 30.78 -7.45 5.00
CA GLY A 276 32.07 -8.03 4.60
C GLY A 276 32.19 -8.28 3.08
N ASP A 277 33.05 -9.21 2.67
CA ASP A 277 33.31 -9.58 1.25
C ASP A 277 32.34 -10.66 0.71
N GLU A 278 31.38 -11.11 1.54
CA GLU A 278 30.45 -12.17 1.16
C GLU A 278 29.23 -11.61 0.41
N ARG A 279 29.20 -11.82 -0.91
CA ARG A 279 28.09 -11.48 -1.81
C ARG A 279 26.82 -12.33 -1.60
N THR A 280 26.77 -13.20 -0.59
CA THR A 280 25.73 -14.23 -0.40
C THR A 280 24.54 -13.77 0.47
N GLY A 281 24.39 -12.47 0.73
CA GLY A 281 23.28 -11.94 1.52
C GLY A 281 22.99 -10.47 1.24
N LEU A 282 22.75 -10.10 -0.02
CA LEU A 282 22.31 -8.76 -0.39
C LEU A 282 20.97 -8.47 0.29
N ARG A 283 20.98 -7.50 1.20
CA ARG A 283 19.78 -6.97 1.83
C ARG A 283 19.40 -5.68 1.13
N SER A 284 18.12 -5.34 1.10
CA SER A 284 17.66 -4.07 0.52
C SER A 284 16.44 -3.51 1.23
N ASP A 285 16.27 -2.20 1.09
CA ASP A 285 15.07 -1.46 1.47
C ASP A 285 14.82 -0.37 0.41
N VAL A 286 13.57 0.05 0.26
CA VAL A 286 13.12 1.05 -0.71
C VAL A 286 12.35 2.16 0.00
N LYS A 287 12.50 3.40 -0.49
CA LYS A 287 11.75 4.57 -0.05
C LYS A 287 11.23 5.34 -1.26
N LYS A 288 9.97 5.75 -1.22
CA LYS A 288 9.35 6.61 -2.23
C LYS A 288 9.83 8.05 -2.02
N VAL A 289 10.22 8.74 -3.08
CA VAL A 289 10.72 10.12 -3.06
C VAL A 289 9.94 10.92 -4.07
N THR A 290 9.39 12.05 -3.64
CA THR A 290 8.70 12.99 -4.53
C THR A 290 9.58 14.20 -4.73
N VAL A 291 9.99 14.49 -5.97
CA VAL A 291 10.74 15.71 -6.32
C VAL A 291 9.77 16.74 -6.87
N LEU A 292 9.72 17.92 -6.22
CA LEU A 292 8.93 19.07 -6.66
C LEU A 292 9.86 20.19 -7.18
N ARG A 293 9.28 21.13 -7.92
CA ARG A 293 9.93 22.39 -8.34
C ARG A 293 9.20 23.58 -7.77
#